data_AF-A0A3S1QN35-F1
#
_entry.id   AF-A0A3S1QN35-F1
#
_cell.length_a   1.000
_cell.length_b   1.000
_cell.length_c   1.000
_cell.angle_alpha   90.00
_cell.angle_beta   90.00
_cell.angle_gamma   90.00
#
_symmetry.space_group_name_H-M   'P 1'
#
loop_
_entity.id
_entity.type
_entity.pdbx_description
1 polymer ?
#
loop_
_entity_poly.entity_id
_entity_poly.type
_entity_poly.pdbx_seq_one_letter_code
_entity_poly.pdbx_strand_id
1 'polypeptide(L)' 'MTRSYLSIDEHSTITNYSVASKGARAVVKLEIVVTDAEELAWLVREISKAQAESKPAKPKQKQQPLALPYYGGGSS' A
#
# COMPACT_ATOMS: atom_id res chain seq x y z
N MET A 1 -26.33 -9.36 -10.55
CA MET A 1 -24.91 -8.97 -10.49
C MET A 1 -24.73 -7.73 -11.35
N THR A 2 -24.59 -6.58 -10.73
CA THR A 2 -24.47 -5.29 -11.44
C THR A 2 -23.05 -5.18 -11.99
N ARG A 3 -22.88 -5.34 -13.31
CA ARG A 3 -21.60 -5.07 -13.99
C ARG A 3 -21.46 -3.56 -14.13
N SER A 4 -20.85 -2.93 -13.14
CA SER A 4 -20.50 -1.52 -13.24
C SER A 4 -19.21 -1.40 -14.04
N TYR A 5 -19.35 -1.02 -15.31
CA TYR A 5 -18.22 -0.66 -16.16
C TYR A 5 -17.78 0.75 -15.79
N LEU A 6 -16.58 0.88 -15.20
CA LEU A 6 -15.99 2.19 -14.94
C LEU A 6 -14.99 2.48 -16.06
N SER A 7 -15.35 3.39 -16.96
CA SER A 7 -14.39 3.93 -17.93
C SER A 7 -13.42 4.85 -17.20
N ILE A 8 -12.14 4.52 -17.29
CA ILE A 8 -11.05 5.36 -16.76
C ILE A 8 -10.72 6.44 -17.79
N ASP A 9 -10.67 6.04 -19.05
CA ASP A 9 -10.34 6.88 -20.21
C ASP A 9 -10.89 6.23 -21.51
N GLU A 10 -10.74 6.89 -22.66
CA GLU A 10 -11.15 6.38 -23.98
C GLU A 10 -10.54 5.00 -24.31
N HIS A 11 -9.33 4.73 -23.84
CA HIS A 11 -8.61 3.49 -24.14
C HIS A 11 -8.60 2.46 -23.01
N SER A 12 -9.24 2.75 -21.87
CA SER A 12 -9.16 1.92 -20.66
C SER A 12 -10.48 1.81 -19.92
N THR A 13 -10.97 0.56 -19.78
CA THR A 13 -12.22 0.27 -19.07
C THR A 13 -12.02 -0.81 -18.01
N ILE A 14 -12.45 -0.53 -16.78
CA ILE A 14 -12.53 -1.55 -15.72
C ILE A 14 -13.80 -2.37 -15.96
N THR A 15 -13.61 -3.65 -16.21
CA THR A 15 -14.72 -4.60 -16.44
C THR A 15 -15.14 -5.31 -15.17
N ASN A 16 -14.20 -5.49 -14.24
CA ASN A 16 -14.44 -6.15 -12.97
C ASN A 16 -13.45 -5.63 -11.92
N TYR A 17 -13.88 -5.59 -10.67
CA TYR A 17 -13.00 -5.31 -9.54
C TYR A 17 -13.45 -6.04 -8.29
N SER A 18 -12.49 -6.38 -7.43
CA SER A 18 -12.76 -6.91 -6.10
C SER A 18 -11.78 -6.35 -5.10
N VAL A 19 -12.23 -6.19 -3.85
CA VAL A 19 -11.43 -5.69 -2.75
C VAL A 19 -11.55 -6.67 -1.60
N ALA A 20 -10.40 -7.08 -1.06
CA ALA A 20 -10.30 -7.85 0.17
C ALA A 20 -9.40 -7.10 1.15
N SER A 21 -9.94 -6.70 2.30
CA SER A 21 -9.19 -6.00 3.34
C SER A 21 -8.97 -6.90 4.55
N LYS A 22 -7.78 -6.82 5.14
CA LYS A 22 -7.42 -7.46 6.41
C LYS A 22 -6.57 -6.50 7.24
N GLY A 23 -7.16 -5.91 8.27
CA GLY A 23 -6.51 -4.90 9.11
C GLY A 23 -6.04 -3.70 8.27
N ALA A 24 -4.78 -3.29 8.44
CA ALA A 24 -4.19 -2.14 7.73
C ALA A 24 -3.80 -2.43 6.26
N ARG A 25 -4.17 -3.59 5.70
CA ARG A 25 -3.86 -3.95 4.32
C ARG A 25 -5.14 -4.18 3.53
N ALA A 26 -5.20 -3.63 2.33
CA ALA A 26 -6.21 -3.93 1.33
C ALA A 26 -5.54 -4.54 0.10
N VAL A 27 -6.14 -5.59 -0.43
CA VAL A 27 -5.80 -6.19 -1.72
C VAL A 27 -6.91 -5.83 -2.68
N VAL A 28 -6.57 -5.06 -3.71
CA VAL A 28 -7.49 -4.67 -4.78
C VAL A 28 -7.10 -5.47 -6.03
N LYS A 29 -8.05 -6.21 -6.61
CA LYS A 29 -7.89 -6.87 -7.91
C LYS A 29 -8.72 -6.12 -8.94
N LEU A 30 -8.08 -5.72 -10.03
CA LEU A 30 -8.70 -5.00 -11.13
C LEU A 30 -8.54 -5.83 -12.41
N GLU A 31 -9.62 -6.02 -13.15
CA GLU A 31 -9.58 -6.49 -14.53
C GLU A 31 -9.82 -5.27 -15.43
N ILE A 32 -8.82 -4.91 -16.23
CA ILE A 32 -8.83 -3.73 -17.08
C ILE A 32 -8.65 -4.19 -18.52
N VAL A 33 -9.58 -3.79 -19.39
CA VAL A 33 -9.41 -3.91 -20.84
C VAL A 33 -8.76 -2.62 -21.31
N VAL A 34 -7.61 -2.76 -21.95
CA VAL A 34 -6.84 -1.66 -22.52
C VAL A 34 -6.65 -1.90 -24.01
N THR A 35 -6.92 -0.89 -24.84
CA THR A 35 -6.81 -0.98 -26.29
C THR A 35 -5.51 -0.42 -26.87
N ASP A 36 -4.77 0.35 -26.07
CA ASP A 36 -3.50 0.98 -26.45
C ASP A 36 -2.34 0.54 -25.53
N ALA A 37 -1.16 0.31 -26.12
CA ALA A 37 -0.01 -0.20 -25.38
C ALA A 37 0.71 0.86 -24.54
N GLU A 38 0.73 2.12 -24.99
CA GLU A 38 1.33 3.23 -24.25
C GLU A 38 0.52 3.55 -23.00
N GLU A 39 -0.81 3.51 -23.12
CA GLU A 39 -1.74 3.67 -22.00
C GLU A 39 -1.55 2.57 -20.94
N LEU A 40 -1.37 1.32 -21.36
CA LEU A 40 -1.06 0.23 -20.43
C LEU A 40 0.26 0.50 -19.68
N ALA A 41 1.30 0.94 -20.37
CA ALA A 41 2.59 1.25 -19.76
C ALA A 41 2.47 2.41 -18.75
N TRP A 42 1.71 3.45 -19.10
CA TRP A 42 1.42 4.58 -18.21
C TRP A 42 0.65 4.13 -16.96
N LEU A 43 -0.42 3.35 -17.11
CA LEU A 43 -1.23 2.82 -16.00
C LEU A 43 -0.38 2.00 -15.02
N VAL A 44 0.45 1.08 -15.53
CA VAL A 44 1.32 0.23 -14.69
C VAL A 44 2.33 1.08 -13.91
N ARG A 45 2.88 2.12 -14.54
CA ARG A 45 3.80 3.07 -13.89
C ARG A 45 3.11 3.82 -12.75
N GLU A 46 1.91 4.36 -12.98
CA GLU A 46 1.20 5.12 -11.95
C GLU A 46 0.76 4.24 -10.77
N ILE A 47 0.32 3.00 -11.03
CA ILE A 47 0.02 2.03 -9.96
C ILE A 47 1.28 1.76 -9.12
N SER A 48 2.43 1.58 -9.78
CA SER A 48 3.71 1.33 -9.09
C SER A 48 4.12 2.53 -8.22
N LYS A 49 3.91 3.75 -8.71
CA LYS A 49 4.18 4.99 -7.98
C LYS A 49 3.27 5.12 -6.75
N ALA A 50 1.97 4.92 -6.90
CA ALA A 50 1.01 4.98 -5.80
C ALA A 50 1.32 3.95 -4.69
N GLN A 51 1.75 2.74 -5.07
CA GLN A 51 2.20 1.73 -4.10
C GLN A 51 3.48 2.14 -3.36
N ALA A 52 4.40 2.83 -4.03
CA ALA A 52 5.64 3.31 -3.42
C ALA A 52 5.37 4.44 -2.41
N GLU A 53 4.50 5.39 -2.76
CA GLU A 53 4.09 6.50 -1.89
C GLU A 53 3.31 6.02 -0.65
N SER A 54 2.56 4.92 -0.79
CA SER A 54 1.78 4.33 0.30
C SER A 54 2.58 3.51 1.30
N LYS A 55 3.91 3.36 1.13
CA LYS A 55 4.74 2.65 2.13
C LYS A 55 4.80 3.48 3.42
N PRO A 56 4.18 3.04 4.53
CA PRO A 56 4.25 3.78 5.78
C PRO A 56 5.72 3.86 6.21
N ALA A 57 6.17 5.07 6.56
CA ALA A 57 7.49 5.26 7.14
C ALA A 57 7.66 4.29 8.31
N LYS A 58 8.74 3.49 8.30
CA LYS A 58 9.02 2.56 9.40
C LYS A 58 8.89 3.32 10.72
N PRO A 59 8.12 2.83 11.71
CA PRO A 59 8.05 3.49 13.00
C PRO A 59 9.47 3.59 13.54
N LYS A 60 9.95 4.82 13.81
CA LYS A 60 11.20 5.04 14.51
C LYS A 60 11.08 4.30 15.84
N GLN A 61 11.77 3.17 15.94
CA GLN A 61 11.87 2.39 17.15
C GLN A 61 12.44 3.33 18.22
N LYS A 62 11.60 3.78 19.15
CA LYS A 62 12.06 4.58 20.30
C LYS A 62 13.06 3.69 21.03
N GLN A 63 14.34 4.01 20.88
CA GLN A 63 15.41 3.41 21.69
C GLN A 63 15.04 3.72 23.14
N GLN A 64 14.55 2.72 23.86
CA GLN A 64 14.43 2.82 25.31
C GLN A 64 15.86 2.96 25.84
N PRO A 65 16.15 3.97 26.69
CA PRO A 65 17.44 4.04 27.35
C PRO A 65 17.61 2.76 28.18
N LEU A 66 18.69 2.02 27.94
CA LEU A 66 19.08 0.90 28.77
C LEU A 66 19.19 1.43 30.21
N ALA A 67 18.31 0.97 31.08
CA ALA A 67 18.43 1.24 32.50
C ALA A 67 19.71 0.57 32.99
N LEU A 68 20.70 1.37 33.37
CA LEU A 68 21.89 0.89 34.08
C LEU A 68 21.43 0.35 35.45
N PRO A 69 21.81 -0.86 35.86
CA PRO A 69 21.49 -1.35 37.19
C PRO A 69 22.19 -0.46 38.22
N TYR A 70 21.40 0.14 39.11
CA TYR A 70 21.86 0.93 40.23
C TYR A 70 22.60 0.02 41.22
N TYR A 71 23.93 0.11 41.25
CA TYR A 71 24.73 -0.56 42.28
C TYR A 71 24.65 0.25 43.58
N GLY A 72 23.51 0.12 44.26
CA GLY A 72 23.35 0.54 45.64
C GLY A 72 23.99 -0.50 46.55
N GLY A 73 25.26 -0.27 46.91
CA GLY A 73 25.90 -0.96 48.02
C GLY A 73 26.01 -0.01 49.21
N GLY A 74 25.06 -0.10 50.16
CA GLY A 74 25.37 0.18 51.56
C GLY A 74 26.46 -0.79 52.04
N SER A 75 27.18 -0.60 53.12
CA SER A 75 26.83 0.02 54.39
C SER A 75 28.09 -0.01 55.27
N SER A 76 28.22 1.01 56.14
CA SER A 76 28.89 0.97 57.46
C SER A 76 30.41 0.83 57.54
#